data_AF-A0A7C1AN93-F1
#
_entry.id   AF-A0A7C1AN93-F1
#
_cell.length_a   1.000
_cell.length_b   1.000
_cell.length_c   1.000
_cell.angle_alpha   90.00
_cell.angle_beta   90.00
_cell.angle_gamma   90.00
#
_symmetry.space_group_name_H-M   'P 1'
#
loop_
_entity.id
_entity.type
_entity.pdbx_description
1 polymer ?
#
loop_
_entity_poly.entity_id
_entity_poly.type
_entity_poly.pdbx_seq_one_letter_code
_entity_poly.pdbx_strand_id
1 'polypeptide(L)' 'MNENERQETSKAEEIEALLVIGLFLGAFGVAVLTAVFFTDTYHGKITNLISGGLLIVISVYAVVRSRLNKKRKNAGK' A
#
# COMPACT_ATOMS: atom_id res chain seq x y z
N MET A 1 6.00 10.99 30.38
CA MET A 1 5.65 10.73 28.97
C MET A 1 4.93 11.96 28.46
N ASN A 2 5.67 12.82 27.78
CA ASN A 2 5.19 14.13 27.33
C ASN A 2 4.24 13.98 26.14
N GLU A 3 3.34 14.95 25.93
CA GLU A 3 2.37 14.92 24.82
C GLU A 3 3.04 14.77 23.45
N ASN A 4 4.22 15.37 23.26
CA ASN A 4 5.02 15.23 22.05
C ASN A 4 5.49 13.79 21.80
N GLU A 5 5.88 13.06 22.84
CA GLU A 5 6.33 11.66 22.71
C GLU A 5 5.17 10.75 22.29
N ARG A 6 3.95 10.98 22.83
CA ARG A 6 2.75 10.23 22.41
C ARG A 6 2.42 10.45 20.93
N GLN A 7 2.51 11.69 20.45
CA GLN A 7 2.19 12.02 19.06
C GLN A 7 3.20 11.42 18.07
N GLU A 8 4.49 11.36 18.43
CA GLU A 8 5.51 10.76 17.57
C GLU A 8 5.35 9.24 17.43
N THR A 9 5.03 8.55 18.53
CA THR A 9 4.83 7.09 18.51
C THR A 9 3.60 6.72 17.68
N SER A 10 2.49 7.43 17.86
CA SER A 10 1.25 7.18 17.09
C SER A 10 1.45 7.38 15.59
N LYS A 11 2.16 8.44 15.18
CA LYS A 11 2.47 8.68 13.76
C LYS A 11 3.39 7.61 13.17
N ALA A 12 4.32 7.09 13.94
CA ALA A 12 5.21 6.02 13.48
C ALA A 12 4.43 4.72 13.26
N GLU A 13 3.55 4.37 14.20
CA GLU A 13 2.70 3.19 14.15
C GLU A 13 1.72 3.25 12.96
N GLU A 14 1.11 4.41 12.70
CA GLU A 14 0.26 4.64 11.51
C GLU A 14 1.02 4.44 10.19
N ILE A 15 2.27 4.90 10.11
CA ILE A 15 3.11 4.76 8.90
C ILE A 15 3.50 3.30 8.67
N GLU A 16 3.80 2.56 9.75
CA GLU A 16 4.10 1.13 9.68
C GLU A 16 2.87 0.33 9.27
N ALA A 17 1.71 0.59 9.89
CA ALA A 17 0.44 -0.03 9.51
C ALA A 17 0.10 0.24 8.03
N LEU A 18 0.26 1.49 7.57
CA LEU A 18 0.04 1.85 6.17
C LEU A 18 0.96 1.06 5.22
N LEU A 19 2.23 0.86 5.60
CA LEU A 19 3.18 0.10 4.79
C LEU A 19 2.81 -1.39 4.73
N VAL A 20 2.42 -1.98 5.86
CA VAL A 20 2.01 -3.40 5.93
C VAL A 20 0.75 -3.63 5.08
N ILE A 21 -0.26 -2.77 5.23
CA ILE A 21 -1.49 -2.82 4.44
C ILE A 21 -1.18 -2.62 2.96
N GLY A 22 -0.31 -1.65 2.63
CA GLY A 22 0.12 -1.39 1.26
C GLY A 22 0.79 -2.60 0.61
N LEU A 23 1.68 -3.28 1.33
CA LEU A 23 2.36 -4.48 0.84
C LEU A 23 1.39 -5.65 0.66
N PHE A 24 0.48 -5.85 1.61
CA PHE A 24 -0.58 -6.86 1.53
C PHE A 24 -1.48 -6.65 0.31
N LEU A 25 -1.98 -5.42 0.11
CA LEU A 25 -2.80 -5.07 -1.06
C LEU A 25 -2.01 -5.23 -2.37
N GLY A 26 -0.71 -4.96 -2.36
CA GLY A 26 0.17 -5.17 -3.50
C GLY A 26 0.26 -6.64 -3.89
N ALA A 27 0.53 -7.53 -2.92
CA ALA A 27 0.58 -8.96 -3.15
C ALA A 27 -0.77 -9.50 -3.65
N PHE A 28 -1.87 -9.04 -3.06
CA PHE A 28 -3.21 -9.40 -3.51
C PHE A 28 -3.51 -8.89 -4.92
N GLY A 29 -3.11 -7.65 -5.24
CA GLY A 29 -3.22 -7.08 -6.59
C GLY A 29 -2.48 -7.90 -7.65
N VAL A 30 -1.26 -8.35 -7.35
CA VAL A 30 -0.49 -9.23 -8.24
C VAL A 30 -1.20 -10.58 -8.46
N ALA A 31 -1.77 -11.16 -7.40
CA ALA A 31 -2.52 -12.41 -7.51
C ALA A 31 -3.76 -12.24 -8.41
N VAL A 32 -4.50 -11.13 -8.25
CA VAL A 32 -5.67 -10.81 -9.08
C VAL A 32 -5.28 -10.55 -10.54
N LEU A 33 -4.17 -9.85 -10.79
CA LEU A 33 -3.65 -9.68 -12.15
C LEU A 33 -3.24 -11.01 -12.79
N THR A 34 -2.70 -11.94 -11.99
CA THR A 34 -2.38 -13.29 -12.45
C THR A 34 -3.65 -14.05 -12.85
N ALA A 35 -4.77 -13.83 -12.14
CA ALA A 35 -6.05 -14.45 -12.47
C ALA A 35 -6.60 -14.02 -13.85
N VAL A 36 -6.15 -12.90 -14.43
CA VAL A 36 -6.50 -12.49 -15.81
C VAL A 36 -6.11 -13.57 -16.82
N PHE A 37 -5.00 -14.28 -16.61
CA PHE A 37 -4.53 -15.34 -17.52
C PHE A 37 -5.33 -16.64 -17.41
N PHE A 38 -6.05 -16.85 -16.30
CA PHE A 38 -6.83 -18.06 -16.03
C PHE A 38 -8.34 -17.86 -16.17
N THR A 39 -8.80 -16.64 -16.46
CA THR A 39 -10.23 -16.33 -16.59
C THR A 39 -10.65 -16.44 -18.04
N ASP A 40 -11.63 -17.29 -18.37
CA ASP A 40 -12.03 -17.50 -19.76
C ASP A 40 -12.90 -16.38 -20.34
N THR A 41 -13.65 -15.67 -19.49
CA THR A 41 -14.61 -14.66 -19.94
C THR A 41 -13.96 -13.29 -20.15
N TYR A 42 -14.33 -12.60 -21.23
CA TYR A 42 -13.84 -11.26 -21.53
C TYR A 42 -14.17 -10.26 -20.41
N HIS A 43 -15.40 -10.30 -19.89
CA HIS A 43 -15.81 -9.47 -18.76
C HIS A 43 -14.99 -9.78 -17.49
N GLY A 44 -14.75 -11.06 -17.17
CA GLY A 44 -13.94 -11.44 -16.02
C GLY A 44 -12.49 -10.99 -16.14
N LYS A 45 -11.89 -11.10 -17.34
CA LYS A 45 -10.54 -10.58 -17.61
C LYS A 45 -10.45 -9.07 -17.36
N ILE A 46 -11.42 -8.28 -17.85
CA ILE A 46 -11.45 -6.83 -17.64
C ILE A 46 -11.63 -6.50 -16.16
N THR A 47 -12.56 -7.16 -15.47
CA THR A 47 -12.80 -6.92 -14.04
C THR A 47 -11.54 -7.23 -13.21
N ASN A 48 -10.85 -8.33 -13.50
CA ASN A 48 -9.59 -8.69 -12.83
C ASN A 48 -8.47 -7.69 -13.16
N LEU A 49 -8.39 -7.21 -14.40
CA LEU A 49 -7.40 -6.21 -14.79
C LEU A 49 -7.62 -4.87 -14.05
N ILE A 50 -8.86 -4.39 -13.99
CA ILE A 50 -9.21 -3.14 -13.31
C ILE A 50 -8.99 -3.26 -11.81
N SER A 51 -9.52 -4.31 -11.18
CA SER A 51 -9.42 -4.50 -9.73
C SER A 51 -7.97 -4.74 -9.30
N GLY A 52 -7.24 -5.61 -10.00
CA GLY A 52 -5.81 -5.81 -9.80
C GLY A 52 -5.01 -4.54 -10.00
N GLY A 53 -5.28 -3.78 -11.06
CA GLY A 53 -4.63 -2.48 -11.31
C GLY A 53 -4.85 -1.47 -10.19
N LEU A 54 -6.08 -1.33 -9.69
CA LEU A 54 -6.40 -0.43 -8.58
C LEU A 54 -5.65 -0.82 -7.29
N LEU A 55 -5.58 -2.12 -6.99
CA LEU A 55 -4.85 -2.62 -5.83
C LEU A 55 -3.35 -2.29 -5.91
N ILE A 56 -2.75 -2.43 -7.10
CA ILE A 56 -1.35 -2.04 -7.33
C ILE A 56 -1.17 -0.53 -7.14
N VAL A 57 -2.06 0.31 -7.67
CA VAL A 57 -1.97 1.77 -7.50
C VAL A 57 -2.01 2.16 -6.02
N ILE A 58 -2.95 1.58 -5.24
CA ILE A 58 -3.07 1.84 -3.80
C ILE A 58 -1.83 1.37 -3.04
N SER A 59 -1.31 0.18 -3.39
CA SER A 59 -0.08 -0.36 -2.82
C SER A 59 1.12 0.56 -3.04
N VAL A 60 1.33 1.00 -4.29
CA VAL A 60 2.41 1.92 -4.65
C VAL A 60 2.27 3.23 -3.89
N TYR A 61 1.06 3.80 -3.83
CA TYR A 61 0.81 5.03 -3.08
C TYR A 61 1.18 4.88 -1.59
N ALA A 62 0.76 3.79 -0.94
CA ALA A 62 1.07 3.51 0.46
C ALA A 62 2.59 3.39 0.71
N VAL A 63 3.30 2.67 -0.16
CA VAL A 63 4.76 2.50 -0.07
C VAL A 63 5.49 3.82 -0.29
N VAL A 64 5.11 4.58 -1.32
CA VAL A 64 5.73 5.88 -1.62
C VAL A 64 5.50 6.87 -0.48
N ARG A 65 4.27 6.97 0.04
CA ARG A 65 3.94 7.84 1.17
C ARG A 65 4.71 7.48 2.43
N SER A 66 4.82 6.18 2.74
CA SER A 66 5.61 5.70 3.88
C SER A 66 7.10 6.07 3.72
N ARG A 67 7.68 5.89 2.53
CA ARG A 67 9.08 6.27 2.24
C ARG A 67 9.32 7.77 2.33
N LEU A 68 8.42 8.60 1.82
CA LEU A 68 8.53 10.07 1.89
C LEU A 68 8.48 10.57 3.33
N ASN A 69 7.61 10.01 4.17
CA ASN A 69 7.55 10.36 5.59
C ASN A 69 8.82 9.93 6.34
N LYS A 70 9.36 8.75 6.04
CA LYS A 70 10.62 8.27 6.63
C LYS A 70 11.80 9.18 6.26
N LYS A 71 11.85 9.66 5.01
CA LYS A 71 12.88 10.60 4.53
C LYS A 71 12.80 11.96 5.22
N ARG A 72 11.59 12.50 5.42
CA ARG A 72 11.38 13.75 6.18
C ARG A 72 11.83 13.65 7.63
N LYS A 73 11.59 12.52 8.32
CA LYS A 73 12.02 12.30 9.70
C LYS A 73 13.55 12.28 9.86
N ASN A 74 14.27 11.82 8.84
CA ASN A 74 15.74 11.76 8.85
C ASN A 74 16.43 13.07 8.45
N ALA A 75 15.75 13.98 7.73
CA ALA A 75 16.33 15.26 7.30
C ALA A 75 16.11 16.41 8.30
N GLY A 76 15.26 16.20 9.32
CA GLY A 76 15.02 17.17 10.41
C GLY A 76 15.75 16.82 11.72
N LYS A 77 16.66 15.84 11.68
CA LYS A 77 17.65 15.55 12.73
C LYS A 77 18.99 16.09 12.26
#